data_AF-A0A1M7QQC0-F1
#
_entry.id   AF-A0A1M7QQC0-F1
#
_cell.length_a   1.000
_cell.length_b   1.000
_cell.length_c   1.000
_cell.angle_alpha   90.00
_cell.angle_beta   90.00
_cell.angle_gamma   90.00
#
_symmetry.space_group_name_H-M   'P 1'
#
loop_
_entity.id
_entity.type
_entity.pdbx_description
1 polymer ?
#
loop_
_entity_poly.entity_id
_entity_poly.type
_entity_poly.pdbx_seq_one_letter_code
_entity_poly.pdbx_strand_id
1 'polypeptide(L)' 'MEKRKVTPEEVVELMKKEGETLTIEQAQKVLDFMYKMAEITLSILLDDKTPKSE' A
#
# COMPACT_ATOMS: atom_id res chain seq x y z
N MET A 1 -5.21 -13.57 -13.39
CA MET A 1 -4.17 -13.57 -12.33
C MET A 1 -3.92 -12.12 -11.96
N GLU A 2 -4.65 -11.61 -10.96
CA GLU A 2 -4.60 -10.19 -10.62
C GLU A 2 -3.35 -9.82 -9.82
N LYS A 3 -2.67 -8.80 -10.35
CA LYS A 3 -1.90 -7.71 -9.72
C LYS A 3 -0.76 -8.09 -8.76
N ARG A 4 0.45 -7.97 -9.32
CA ARG A 4 1.74 -7.61 -8.70
C ARG A 4 1.57 -7.08 -7.27
N LYS A 5 1.62 -7.97 -6.27
CA LYS A 5 1.72 -7.57 -4.87
C LYS A 5 3.19 -7.31 -4.62
N VAL A 6 3.53 -6.06 -4.28
CA VAL A 6 4.88 -5.75 -3.80
C VAL A 6 5.10 -6.57 -2.52
N THR A 7 6.22 -7.30 -2.44
CA THR A 7 6.59 -8.10 -1.26
C THR A 7 7.48 -7.31 -0.29
N PRO A 8 7.62 -7.75 0.97
CA PRO A 8 8.56 -7.12 1.91
C PRO A 8 10.01 -7.09 1.39
N GLU A 9 10.46 -8.13 0.68
CA GLU A 9 11.79 -8.19 0.08
C GLU A 9 11.97 -7.11 -1.00
N GLU A 10 10.96 -6.92 -1.85
CA GLU A 10 10.97 -5.86 -2.87
C GLU A 10 10.99 -4.47 -2.23
N VAL A 11 10.32 -4.27 -1.09
CA VAL A 11 10.40 -3.02 -0.31
C VAL A 11 11.81 -2.78 0.24
N VAL A 12 12.47 -3.82 0.77
CA VAL A 12 13.87 -3.70 1.23
C VAL A 12 14.79 -3.30 0.07
N GLU A 13 14.64 -3.94 -1.09
CA GLU A 13 15.45 -3.60 -2.28
C GLU A 13 15.18 -2.17 -2.77
N LEU A 14 13.94 -1.72 -2.73
CA LEU A 14 13.54 -0.38 -3.17
C LEU A 14 14.08 0.70 -2.23
N MET A 15 13.93 0.51 -0.92
CA MET A 15 14.46 1.45 0.08
C MET A 15 15.98 1.51 0.06
N LYS A 16 16.65 0.37 -0.18
CA LYS A 16 18.12 0.30 -0.29
C LYS A 16 18.65 1.12 -1.46
N LYS A 17 17.91 1.19 -2.59
CA LYS A 17 18.28 2.05 -3.73
C LYS A 17 18.24 3.54 -3.39
N GLU A 18 17.37 3.92 -2.46
CA GLU A 18 17.24 5.30 -1.96
C GLU A 18 18.16 5.60 -0.77
N GLY A 19 19.03 4.66 -0.38
CA GLY A 19 20.01 4.83 0.69
C GLY A 19 19.54 4.40 2.08
N GLU A 20 18.36 3.81 2.21
CA GLU A 20 17.80 3.36 3.49
C GLU A 20 17.77 1.83 3.59
N THR A 21 18.20 1.29 4.73
CA THR A 21 18.19 -0.17 4.96
C THR A 21 17.12 -0.53 5.98
N LEU A 22 16.14 -1.34 5.54
CA LEU A 22 15.10 -1.87 6.40
C LEU A 22 15.33 -3.37 6.67
N THR A 23 14.91 -3.83 7.85
CA THR A 23 14.68 -5.26 8.07
C THR A 23 13.40 -5.70 7.37
N ILE A 24 13.25 -7.01 7.13
CA ILE A 24 12.01 -7.58 6.57
C ILE A 24 10.78 -7.22 7.42
N GLU A 25 10.90 -7.21 8.75
CA GLU A 25 9.81 -6.80 9.65
C GLU A 25 9.42 -5.33 9.49
N GLN A 26 10.40 -4.44 9.31
CA GLN A 26 10.12 -3.03 9.04
C GLN A 26 9.48 -2.84 7.67
N ALA A 27 9.97 -3.55 6.66
CA ALA A 27 9.39 -3.55 5.32
C ALA A 27 7.94 -4.05 5.32
N GLN A 28 7.63 -5.08 6.10
CA GLN A 28 6.25 -5.55 6.29
C GLN A 28 5.35 -4.45 6.88
N LYS A 29 5.81 -3.73 7.90
CA LYS A 29 5.04 -2.63 8.51
C LYS A 29 4.77 -1.49 7.52
N VAL A 30 5.77 -1.13 6.71
CA VAL A 30 5.62 -0.13 5.64
C VAL A 30 4.58 -0.60 4.64
N LEU A 31 4.69 -1.85 4.18
CA LEU A 31 3.80 -2.42 3.20
C LEU A 31 2.35 -2.50 3.72
N ASP A 32 2.15 -2.93 4.96
CA ASP A 32 0.84 -2.97 5.62
C ASP A 32 0.20 -1.58 5.71
N PHE A 33 1.00 -0.56 6.04
CA PHE A 33 0.54 0.82 6.06
C PHE A 33 0.11 1.27 4.67
N MET A 34 0.94 1.05 3.65
CA MET A 34 0.66 1.46 2.27
C MET A 34 -0.61 0.80 1.72
N TYR A 35 -0.82 -0.50 1.98
CA TYR A 35 -2.03 -1.19 1.54
C TYR A 35 -3.29 -0.68 2.27
N LYS A 36 -3.23 -0.43 3.58
CA LYS A 36 -4.34 0.17 4.32
C LYS A 36 -4.70 1.56 3.78
N MET A 37 -3.70 2.38 3.49
CA MET A 37 -3.93 3.71 2.92
C MET A 37 -4.55 3.60 1.51
N ALA A 38 -4.02 2.70 0.66
CA ALA A 38 -4.57 2.47 -0.67
C ALA A 38 -6.02 1.99 -0.62
N GLU A 39 -6.35 1.07 0.29
CA GLU A 39 -7.73 0.58 0.49
C GLU A 39 -8.67 1.72 0.90
N ILE A 40 -8.28 2.55 1.88
CA ILE A 40 -9.07 3.70 2.32
C ILE A 40 -9.27 4.69 1.18
N THR A 41 -8.20 5.07 0.48
CA THR A 41 -8.27 6.05 -0.62
C THR A 41 -9.13 5.53 -1.77
N LEU A 42 -8.93 4.28 -2.18
CA LEU A 42 -9.73 3.68 -3.25
C LEU A 42 -11.18 3.48 -2.82
N SER A 43 -11.45 3.12 -1.57
CA SER A 43 -12.82 3.05 -1.05
C SER A 43 -13.50 4.41 -1.16
N ILE A 44 -12.85 5.51 -0.77
CA ILE A 44 -13.45 6.86 -0.88
C ILE A 44 -13.65 7.27 -2.34
N LEU A 45 -12.67 6.98 -3.20
CA LEU A 45 -12.69 7.41 -4.60
C LEU A 45 -13.67 6.59 -5.46
N LEU A 46 -13.83 5.30 -5.14
CA LEU A 46 -14.62 4.34 -5.91
C LEU A 46 -15.99 4.03 -5.29
N ASP A 47 -16.22 4.36 -4.01
CA ASP A 47 -17.60 4.48 -3.51
C ASP A 47 -18.23 5.69 -4.20
N ASP A 48 -19.02 5.41 -5.24
CA ASP A 48 -20.05 6.32 -5.76
C ASP A 48 -21.10 6.54 -4.66
N LYS A 49 -20.76 7.26 -3.60
CA LYS A 49 -21.75 7.99 -2.82
C LYS A 49 -22.05 9.29 -3.56
N THR A 50 -22.70 9.18 -4.72
CA THR A 50 -23.75 10.18 -5.02
C THR A 50 -24.64 10.21 -3.78
N PRO A 51 -24.83 11.37 -3.12
CA PRO A 51 -25.82 11.45 -2.06
C PRO A 51 -27.14 11.03 -2.71
N LYS A 52 -27.72 9.91 -2.25
CA LYS A 52 -29.14 9.68 -2.50
C LYS A 52 -29.84 10.82 -1.78
N SER A 53 -30.29 11.80 -2.56
CA SER A 53 -31.35 12.71 -2.14
C SER A 53 -32.58 11.84 -1.84
N GLU A 54 -32.77 11.51 -0.58
CA GLU A 54 -34.08 11.14 -0.01
C GLU A 54 -34.77 12.40 0.51
#